data_AF-A0A498PT66-F1
#
_entry.id   AF-A0A498PT66-F1
#
_cell.length_a   1.000
_cell.length_b   1.000
_cell.length_c   1.000
_cell.angle_alpha   90.00
_cell.angle_beta   90.00
_cell.angle_gamma   90.00
#
_symmetry.space_group_name_H-M   'P 1'
#
loop_
_entity.id
_entity.type
_entity.pdbx_description
1 polymer ?
#
loop_
_entity_poly.entity_id
_entity_poly.type
_entity_poly.pdbx_seq_one_letter_code
_entity_poly.pdbx_strand_id
1 'polypeptide(L)'
;MPQLLPTPEEGYPLTGVKSMVLTRSVNEGMAILNNAIMQQLATPGVSTVTVFGTSQSVVMSSLLMQQYAAMSSGDPLPSQLNFVLIGNEMNPNGGIFARFPV
;
A
#
# COMPACT_ATOMS: atom_id res chain seq x y z
N MET A 1 -7.02 5.80 -17.35
CA MET A 1 -5.55 6.00 -17.37
C MET A 1 -5.02 5.78 -15.96
N PRO A 2 -3.77 5.35 -15.76
CA PRO A 2 -3.20 5.21 -14.43
C PRO A 2 -3.19 6.55 -13.68
N GLN A 3 -3.54 6.54 -12.40
CA GLN A 3 -3.49 7.72 -11.53
C GLN A 3 -2.31 7.56 -10.56
N LEU A 4 -1.45 8.57 -10.48
CA LEU A 4 -0.43 8.64 -9.45
C LEU A 4 -1.08 8.96 -8.10
N LEU A 5 -0.72 8.20 -7.07
CA LEU A 5 -1.20 8.41 -5.71
C LEU A 5 -0.03 8.92 -4.84
N PRO A 6 -0.05 10.19 -4.41
CA PRO A 6 0.96 10.71 -3.50
C PRO A 6 0.83 10.07 -2.12
N THR A 7 1.87 9.37 -1.69
CA THR A 7 2.06 8.82 -0.34
C THR A 7 3.35 9.41 0.24
N PRO A 8 3.59 9.33 1.57
CA PRO A 8 4.77 9.97 2.14
C PRO A 8 6.09 9.35 1.67
N GLU A 9 6.17 8.02 1.58
CA GLU A 9 7.36 7.28 1.11
C GLU A 9 8.65 7.66 1.87
N GLU A 10 8.53 7.99 3.15
CA GLU A 10 9.63 8.41 4.02
C GLU A 10 10.17 7.26 4.87
N GLY A 11 11.43 7.38 5.32
CA GLY A 11 12.07 6.38 6.16
C GLY A 11 13.36 6.93 6.78
N TYR A 12 13.25 7.73 7.84
CA TYR A 12 14.40 8.17 8.63
C TYR A 12 15.22 6.94 9.11
N PRO A 13 16.56 6.96 8.99
CA PRO A 13 17.42 8.09 8.59
C PRO A 13 17.73 8.19 7.08
N LEU A 14 17.16 7.34 6.23
CA LEU A 14 17.53 7.22 4.81
C LEU A 14 17.02 8.39 3.96
N THR A 15 15.87 8.96 4.29
CA THR A 15 15.21 10.00 3.47
C THR A 15 15.45 11.43 3.96
N GLY A 16 16.25 11.60 5.02
CA GLY A 16 16.61 12.90 5.59
C GLY A 16 16.25 13.04 7.07
N VAL A 17 16.92 13.96 7.77
CA VAL A 17 16.81 14.10 9.23
C VAL A 17 15.49 14.68 9.72
N LYS A 18 14.65 15.21 8.82
CA LYS A 18 13.31 15.73 9.11
C LYS A 18 12.20 14.79 8.66
N SER A 19 12.54 13.64 8.08
CA SER A 19 11.59 12.65 7.59
C SER A 19 10.94 11.87 8.73
N MET A 20 9.75 11.34 8.45
CA MET A 20 9.09 10.37 9.30
C MET A 20 9.90 9.07 9.43
N VAL A 21 9.72 8.40 10.56
CA VAL A 21 10.10 6.99 10.70
C VAL A 21 9.22 6.13 9.79
N LEU A 22 9.77 5.02 9.29
CA LEU A 22 9.12 4.17 8.29
C LEU A 22 7.70 3.76 8.69
N THR A 23 7.49 3.32 9.92
CA THR A 23 6.18 2.87 10.41
C THR A 23 5.11 3.94 10.28
N ARG A 24 5.46 5.20 10.55
CA ARG A 24 4.53 6.33 10.41
C ARG A 24 4.21 6.60 8.94
N SER A 25 5.23 6.60 8.08
CA SER A 25 5.06 6.75 6.62
C SER A 25 4.13 5.69 6.04
N VAL A 26 4.35 4.42 6.42
CA VAL A 26 3.52 3.28 5.97
C VAL A 26 2.08 3.41 6.46
N ASN A 27 1.85 3.74 7.73
CA ASN A 27 0.49 3.89 8.27
C ASN A 27 -0.28 5.03 7.61
N GLU A 28 0.36 6.20 7.41
CA GLU A 28 -0.26 7.32 6.69
C GLU A 28 -0.53 6.95 5.21
N GLY A 29 0.42 6.28 4.55
CA GLY A 29 0.28 5.79 3.19
C GLY A 29 -0.83 4.76 3.01
N MET A 30 -1.01 3.84 3.97
CA MET A 30 -2.13 2.89 3.97
C MET A 30 -3.49 3.59 4.04
N ALA A 31 -3.63 4.63 4.88
CA ALA A 31 -4.87 5.39 4.96
C ALA A 31 -5.19 6.11 3.64
N ILE A 32 -4.17 6.72 3.02
CA ILE A 32 -4.30 7.37 1.71
C ILE A 32 -4.71 6.37 0.63
N LEU A 33 -4.03 5.21 0.56
CA LEU A 33 -4.33 4.14 -0.40
C LEU A 33 -5.74 3.59 -0.24
N ASN A 34 -6.15 3.30 0.99
CA ASN A 34 -7.51 2.85 1.28
C ASN A 34 -8.55 3.86 0.80
N ASN A 35 -8.37 5.14 1.11
CA ASN A 35 -9.30 6.18 0.69
C ASN A 35 -9.39 6.30 -0.84
N ALA A 36 -8.25 6.21 -1.54
CA ALA A 36 -8.22 6.24 -3.00
C ALA A 36 -8.94 5.03 -3.63
N ILE A 37 -8.74 3.83 -3.09
CA ILE A 37 -9.44 2.62 -3.54
C ILE A 37 -10.96 2.80 -3.39
N MET A 38 -11.42 3.26 -2.24
CA MET A 38 -12.85 3.46 -1.97
C MET A 38 -13.46 4.54 -2.88
N GLN A 39 -12.74 5.64 -3.12
CA GLN A 39 -13.19 6.68 -4.05
C GLN A 39 -13.30 6.16 -5.48
N GLN A 40 -12.32 5.37 -5.92
CA GLN A 40 -12.33 4.79 -7.26
C GLN A 40 -13.47 3.78 -7.44
N LEU A 41 -13.75 2.94 -6.44
CA LEU A 41 -14.89 2.00 -6.46
C LEU A 41 -16.24 2.70 -6.36
N ALA A 42 -16.31 3.87 -5.73
CA ALA A 42 -17.52 4.70 -5.70
C ALA A 42 -17.79 5.43 -7.02
N THR A 43 -16.84 5.42 -7.96
CA THR A 43 -17.00 6.08 -9.27
C THR A 43 -17.96 5.29 -10.16
N PRO A 44 -19.03 5.92 -10.72
CA PRO A 44 -19.99 5.22 -11.57
C PRO A 44 -19.31 4.51 -12.75
N GLY A 45 -19.67 3.23 -12.95
CA GLY A 45 -19.12 2.40 -14.02
C GLY A 45 -17.78 1.72 -13.69
N VAL A 46 -17.21 1.95 -12.51
CA VAL A 46 -16.03 1.22 -12.03
C VAL A 46 -16.49 0.01 -11.21
N SER A 47 -16.13 -1.18 -11.67
CA SER A 47 -16.38 -2.44 -10.97
C SER A 47 -15.14 -3.03 -10.30
N THR A 48 -13.95 -2.61 -10.74
CA THR A 48 -12.67 -3.12 -10.27
C THR A 48 -11.62 -2.01 -10.21
N VAL A 49 -10.69 -2.13 -9.26
CA VAL A 49 -9.52 -1.25 -9.10
C VAL A 49 -8.26 -2.10 -9.15
N THR A 50 -7.29 -1.65 -9.95
CA THR A 50 -5.95 -2.25 -9.97
C THR A 50 -4.99 -1.35 -9.22
N VAL A 51 -4.37 -1.89 -8.17
CA VAL A 51 -3.35 -1.22 -7.37
C VAL A 51 -1.98 -1.68 -7.86
N PHE A 52 -1.15 -0.73 -8.28
CA PHE A 52 0.23 -0.97 -8.65
C PHE A 52 1.15 -0.42 -7.56
N GLY A 53 2.13 -1.22 -7.11
CA GLY A 53 3.07 -0.82 -6.06
C GLY A 53 4.53 -1.14 -6.43
N THR A 54 5.43 -0.26 -6.00
CA THR A 54 6.89 -0.43 -6.07
C THR A 54 7.58 0.01 -4.77
N SER A 55 8.63 -0.68 -4.32
CA SER A 55 9.39 -0.33 -3.10
C SER A 55 8.49 -0.28 -1.85
N GLN A 56 8.54 0.77 -1.03
CA GLN A 56 7.75 0.91 0.21
C GLN A 56 6.22 0.90 -0.04
N SER A 57 5.73 1.40 -1.17
CA SER A 57 4.29 1.27 -1.52
C SER A 57 3.81 -0.18 -1.66
N VAL A 58 4.74 -1.15 -1.86
CA VAL A 58 4.39 -2.58 -1.79
C VAL A 58 4.11 -3.03 -0.36
N VAL A 59 4.81 -2.49 0.64
CA VAL A 59 4.54 -2.75 2.06
C VAL A 59 3.10 -2.33 2.36
N MET A 60 2.74 -1.10 1.99
CA MET A 60 1.39 -0.54 2.17
C MET A 60 0.33 -1.42 1.49
N SER A 61 0.56 -1.77 0.22
CA SER A 61 -0.36 -2.60 -0.57
C SER A 61 -0.53 -4.00 0.03
N SER A 62 0.55 -4.61 0.53
CA SER A 62 0.52 -5.94 1.13
C SER A 62 -0.23 -5.96 2.45
N LEU A 63 -0.01 -4.97 3.31
CA LEU A 63 -0.71 -4.83 4.59
C LEU A 63 -2.20 -4.56 4.38
N LEU A 64 -2.54 -3.72 3.40
CA LEU A 64 -3.93 -3.41 3.09
C LEU A 64 -4.67 -4.62 2.48
N MET A 65 -4.00 -5.39 1.62
CA MET A 65 -4.53 -6.66 1.11
C MET A 65 -4.79 -7.67 2.24
N GLN A 66 -3.88 -7.78 3.22
CA GLN A 66 -4.10 -8.63 4.41
C GLN A 66 -5.28 -8.14 5.25
N GLN A 67 -5.40 -6.82 5.44
CA GLN A 67 -6.51 -6.22 6.16
C GLN A 67 -7.86 -6.55 5.50
N TYR A 68 -7.97 -6.39 4.17
CA TYR A 68 -9.18 -6.76 3.43
C TYR A 68 -9.47 -8.27 3.46
N ALA A 69 -8.44 -9.10 3.34
CA ALA A 69 -8.60 -10.56 3.41
C ALA A 69 -9.05 -11.06 4.80
N ALA A 70 -8.73 -10.32 5.87
CA ALA A 70 -9.15 -10.62 7.23
C ALA A 70 -10.59 -10.15 7.54
N MET A 71 -11.20 -9.31 6.69
CA MET A 71 -12.57 -8.86 6.87
C MET A 71 -13.55 -9.98 6.47
N SER A 72 -14.46 -10.33 7.38
CA SER A 72 -15.54 -11.31 7.10
C SER A 72 -16.68 -10.72 6.26
N SER A 73 -16.78 -9.39 6.21
CA SER A 73 -17.82 -8.63 5.50
C SER A 73 -17.38 -7.17 5.37
N GLY A 74 -17.82 -6.49 4.31
CA GLY A 74 -17.53 -5.08 4.06
C GLY A 74 -16.89 -4.87 2.68
N ASP A 75 -16.76 -3.60 2.30
CA ASP A 75 -16.09 -3.19 1.07
C ASP A 75 -14.60 -2.88 1.34
N PRO A 76 -13.72 -3.07 0.35
CA PRO A 76 -13.98 -3.65 -0.97
C PRO A 76 -14.05 -5.19 -0.94
N LEU A 77 -14.91 -5.76 -1.79
CA LEU A 77 -14.94 -7.20 -2.00
C LEU A 77 -13.65 -7.66 -2.71
N PRO A 78 -13.12 -8.87 -2.42
CA PRO A 78 -11.92 -9.38 -3.08
C PRO A 78 -11.99 -9.36 -4.61
N SER A 79 -13.17 -9.57 -5.19
CA SER A 79 -13.39 -9.54 -6.65
C SER A 79 -13.27 -8.14 -7.28
N GLN A 80 -13.24 -7.09 -6.47
CA GLN A 80 -13.12 -5.70 -6.93
C GLN A 80 -11.67 -5.22 -6.99
N LEU A 81 -10.69 -6.04 -6.57
CA LEU A 81 -9.30 -5.62 -6.45
C LEU A 81 -8.35 -6.51 -7.26
N ASN A 82 -7.37 -5.87 -7.89
CA ASN A 82 -6.19 -6.52 -8.46
C ASN A 82 -4.94 -5.84 -7.92
N PHE A 83 -3.90 -6.59 -7.57
CA PHE A 83 -2.63 -6.05 -7.09
C PHE A 83 -1.49 -6.47 -8.01
N VAL A 84 -0.66 -5.50 -8.42
CA VAL A 84 0.57 -5.71 -9.20
C VAL A 84 1.72 -5.08 -8.44
N LEU A 85 2.62 -5.91 -7.90
CA LEU A 85 3.64 -5.48 -6.94
C LEU A 85 5.04 -5.83 -7.45
N ILE A 86 5.92 -4.83 -7.55
CA ILE A 86 7.31 -5.00 -8.01
C ILE A 86 8.30 -4.48 -6.97
N GLY A 87 9.50 -5.07 -6.89
CA GLY A 87 10.54 -4.58 -5.95
C GLY A 87 10.11 -4.62 -4.48
N ASN A 88 9.36 -5.65 -4.07
CA ASN A 88 8.80 -5.78 -2.74
C ASN A 88 9.86 -5.94 -1.64
N GLU A 89 9.96 -4.94 -0.77
CA GLU A 89 10.85 -4.95 0.42
C GLU A 89 10.41 -5.92 1.53
N MET A 90 9.23 -6.54 1.40
CA MET A 90 8.67 -7.55 2.32
C MET A 90 8.77 -8.98 1.77
N ASN A 91 9.44 -9.21 0.64
CA ASN A 91 9.59 -10.57 0.11
C ASN A 91 10.29 -11.50 1.14
N PRO A 92 9.72 -12.68 1.45
CA PRO A 92 10.38 -13.67 2.31
C PRO A 92 11.79 -13.96 1.77
N ASN A 93 12.79 -13.98 2.65
CA ASN A 93 14.21 -14.23 2.34
C ASN A 93 14.97 -13.19 1.47
N GLY A 94 14.40 -12.03 1.16
CA GLY A 94 15.10 -11.06 0.29
C GLY A 94 14.85 -9.58 0.55
N GLY A 95 13.78 -9.24 1.27
CA GLY A 95 13.43 -7.86 1.59
C GLY A 95 14.41 -7.20 2.58
N ILE A 96 14.68 -5.91 2.41
CA ILE A 96 15.60 -5.19 3.30
C ILE A 96 15.08 -5.17 4.75
N PHE A 97 13.77 -5.09 4.95
CA PHE A 97 13.14 -5.14 6.28
C PHE A 97 12.96 -6.54 6.86
N ALA A 98 13.09 -7.58 6.03
CA ALA A 98 13.22 -8.96 6.54
C ALA A 98 14.62 -9.22 7.16
N ARG A 99 15.62 -8.39 6.83
CA ARG A 99 17.02 -8.55 7.29
C ARG A 99 17.44 -7.47 8.29
N PHE A 100 16.89 -6.26 8.17
CA PHE A 100 17.14 -5.13 9.07
C PHE A 100 15.80 -4.61 9.58
N PRO A 101 15.31 -5.11 10.72
CA PRO A 101 14.09 -4.60 11.32
C PRO A 101 14.29 -3.13 11.69
N VAL A 102 13.30 -2.30 11.36
CA VAL A 102 13.21 -0.89 11.79
C VAL A 102 12.39 -0.76 13.06
#